data_AF-A0A816HJE5-F1
#
_entry.id   AF-A0A816HJE5-F1
#
_cell.length_a   1.000
_cell.length_b   1.000
_cell.length_c   1.000
_cell.angle_alpha   90.00
_cell.angle_beta   90.00
_cell.angle_gamma   90.00
#
_symmetry.space_group_name_H-M   'P 1'
#
loop_
_entity.id
_entity.type
_entity.pdbx_description
1 polymer ?
#
loop_
_entity_poly.entity_id
_entity_poly.type
_entity_poly.pdbx_seq_one_letter_code
_entity_poly.pdbx_strand_id
1 'polypeptide(L)'
;MDDFLWDWVLSYQELVFTRISPEHKLRIVSEFQRRAEIVAVTDNRAKDVPALKCAHLGVAIQFDIEVSKEAGDIILLDNNFSSIIQAIETGRLLSDNLKKVAVYRLPEGSWSQIWPVFFNLWFGMPLALSALWATVFCMLNDVVMSLAVVTEKPNRDIMSRPPSIHGKDHLLNIKLLIHAYLFVGILECFTAFFCFCYYWIDN
;
A
#
# COMPACT_ATOMS: atom_id res chain seq x y z
N MET A 1 -4.85 14.64 31.77
CA MET A 1 -4.96 13.18 31.85
C MET A 1 -3.56 12.67 31.59
N ASP A 2 -2.97 11.99 32.58
CA ASP A 2 -1.60 11.50 32.47
C ASP A 2 -1.54 10.34 31.48
N ASP A 3 -0.38 10.13 30.85
CA ASP A 3 -0.17 9.11 29.82
C ASP A 3 -0.58 7.72 30.32
N PHE A 4 -0.30 7.42 31.58
CA PHE A 4 -0.70 6.18 32.24
C PHE A 4 -2.21 5.94 32.25
N LEU A 5 -3.00 6.99 32.45
CA LEU A 5 -4.46 6.84 32.50
C LEU A 5 -5.04 6.64 31.11
N TRP A 6 -4.45 7.24 30.07
CA TRP A 6 -4.79 6.93 28.69
C TRP A 6 -4.45 5.49 28.33
N ASP A 7 -3.29 4.98 28.71
CA ASP A 7 -2.93 3.58 28.45
C ASP A 7 -3.88 2.62 29.15
N TRP A 8 -4.29 2.94 30.37
CA TRP A 8 -5.28 2.16 31.11
C TRP A 8 -6.67 2.20 30.45
N VAL A 9 -7.16 3.37 30.06
CA VAL A 9 -8.45 3.50 29.35
C VAL A 9 -8.41 2.76 28.03
N LEU A 10 -7.33 2.90 27.25
CA LEU A 10 -7.20 2.26 25.94
C LEU A 10 -6.93 0.75 26.02
N SER A 11 -6.71 0.20 27.21
CA SER A 11 -6.60 -1.25 27.41
C SER A 11 -7.93 -1.99 27.31
N TYR A 12 -9.06 -1.28 27.44
CA TYR A 12 -10.39 -1.85 27.30
C TYR A 12 -10.74 -2.10 25.83
N GLN A 13 -11.35 -3.25 25.53
CA GLN A 13 -11.77 -3.60 24.17
C GLN A 13 -12.92 -2.73 23.65
N GLU A 14 -13.81 -2.31 24.54
CA GLU A 14 -14.99 -1.51 24.20
C GLU A 14 -14.96 -0.21 25.00
N LEU A 15 -15.02 0.91 24.29
CA LEU A 15 -14.92 2.26 24.86
C LEU A 15 -16.03 3.14 24.35
N VAL A 16 -16.74 3.78 25.28
CA VAL A 16 -17.82 4.73 24.96
C VAL A 16 -17.56 6.05 25.68
N PHE A 17 -17.21 7.08 24.93
CA PHE A 17 -17.05 8.44 25.44
C PHE A 17 -18.37 9.20 25.30
N THR A 18 -18.92 9.71 26.39
CA THR A 18 -20.18 10.47 26.40
C THR A 18 -19.97 11.90 26.88
N ARG A 19 -20.87 12.82 26.47
CA ARG A 19 -20.85 14.24 26.85
C ARG A 19 -19.50 14.95 26.60
N ILE A 20 -18.85 14.58 25.50
CA ILE A 20 -17.56 15.15 25.09
C ILE A 20 -17.73 16.44 24.29
N SER A 21 -16.82 17.40 24.52
CA SER A 21 -16.68 18.60 23.69
C SER A 21 -15.88 18.28 22.40
N PRO A 22 -15.97 19.13 21.37
CA PRO A 22 -15.17 18.96 20.14
C PRO A 22 -13.65 18.91 20.41
N GLU A 23 -13.16 19.71 21.34
CA GLU A 23 -11.75 19.70 21.78
C GLU A 23 -11.35 18.35 22.37
N HIS A 24 -12.26 17.70 23.12
CA HIS A 24 -12.01 16.37 23.66
C HIS A 24 -12.01 15.29 22.57
N LYS A 25 -12.85 15.41 21.53
CA LYS A 25 -12.81 14.48 20.37
C LYS A 25 -11.47 14.54 19.66
N LEU A 26 -10.97 15.73 19.38
CA LEU A 26 -9.63 15.96 18.83
C LEU A 26 -8.55 15.28 19.69
N ARG A 27 -8.63 15.47 21.01
CA ARG A 27 -7.68 14.86 21.94
C ARG A 27 -7.75 13.33 21.92
N ILE A 28 -8.94 12.75 21.84
CA ILE A 28 -9.08 11.29 21.74
C ILE A 28 -8.37 10.80 20.47
N VAL A 29 -8.63 11.43 19.32
CA VAL A 29 -7.99 11.06 18.05
C VAL A 29 -6.47 11.15 18.17
N SER A 30 -5.92 12.26 18.68
CA SER A 30 -4.47 12.43 18.79
C SER A 30 -3.81 11.43 19.76
N GLU A 31 -4.50 11.03 20.83
CA GLU A 31 -3.99 10.06 21.79
C GLU A 31 -3.93 8.64 21.22
N PHE A 32 -4.90 8.26 20.37
CA PHE A 32 -4.83 7.00 19.60
C PHE A 32 -3.67 7.07 18.59
N GLN A 33 -3.55 8.17 17.86
CA GLN A 33 -2.47 8.36 16.87
C GLN A 33 -1.08 8.28 17.52
N ARG A 34 -0.89 8.86 18.70
CA ARG A 34 0.36 8.82 19.46
C ARG A 34 0.79 7.39 19.83
N ARG A 35 -0.15 6.46 19.87
CA ARG A 35 0.06 5.03 20.18
C ARG A 35 0.22 4.16 18.93
N ALA A 36 0.50 4.79 17.79
CA ALA A 36 0.70 4.14 16.49
C ALA A 36 -0.55 3.42 15.95
N GLU A 37 -1.74 3.78 16.43
CA GLU A 37 -3.00 3.31 15.86
C GLU A 37 -3.43 4.16 14.66
N ILE A 38 -3.99 3.52 13.64
CA ILE A 38 -4.60 4.20 12.49
C ILE A 38 -6.06 4.48 12.83
N VAL A 39 -6.44 5.76 12.75
CA VAL A 39 -7.73 6.25 13.25
C VAL A 39 -8.50 6.82 12.08
N ALA A 40 -9.67 6.23 11.82
CA ALA A 40 -10.67 6.80 10.93
C ALA A 40 -11.79 7.43 11.76
N VAL A 41 -12.21 8.64 11.40
CA VAL A 41 -13.31 9.35 12.06
C VAL A 41 -14.45 9.51 11.07
N THR A 42 -15.66 9.22 11.52
CA THR A 42 -16.89 9.52 10.79
C THR A 42 -17.77 10.41 11.66
N ASP A 43 -18.21 11.54 11.13
CA ASP A 43 -19.07 12.46 11.85
C ASP A 43 -19.93 13.27 10.88
N ASN A 44 -21.14 13.62 11.32
CA ASN A 44 -22.12 14.38 10.55
C ASN A 44 -22.26 15.83 11.01
N ARG A 45 -21.50 16.24 12.02
CA ARG A 45 -21.68 17.55 12.69
C ARG A 45 -20.61 18.55 12.29
N ALA A 46 -21.06 19.79 12.06
CA ALA A 46 -20.19 20.93 11.78
C ALA A 46 -19.11 21.19 12.84
N LYS A 47 -19.40 20.87 14.10
CA LYS A 47 -18.47 21.09 15.22
C LYS A 47 -17.32 20.10 15.24
N ASP A 48 -17.41 19.00 14.50
CA ASP A 48 -16.49 17.88 14.57
C ASP A 48 -15.52 17.83 13.37
N VAL A 49 -15.61 18.82 12.48
CA VAL A 49 -14.69 19.09 11.37
C VAL A 49 -13.21 19.04 11.78
N PRO A 50 -12.78 19.64 12.92
CA PRO A 50 -11.39 19.54 13.33
C PRO A 50 -10.94 18.10 13.59
N ALA A 51 -11.78 17.29 14.24
CA ALA A 51 -11.48 15.89 14.53
C ALA A 51 -11.47 15.04 13.26
N LEU A 52 -12.38 15.31 12.33
CA LEU A 52 -12.42 14.70 11.01
C LEU A 52 -11.11 14.94 10.24
N LYS A 53 -10.61 16.18 10.27
CA LYS A 53 -9.38 16.58 9.58
C LYS A 53 -8.10 16.15 10.29
N CYS A 54 -8.14 15.97 11.61
CA CYS A 54 -7.00 15.49 12.40
C CYS A 54 -6.80 13.98 12.27
N ALA A 55 -7.86 13.23 11.95
CA ALA A 55 -7.80 11.78 11.76
C ALA A 55 -6.87 11.39 10.61
N HIS A 56 -6.44 10.12 10.59
CA HIS A 56 -5.71 9.60 9.44
C HIS A 56 -6.62 9.43 8.21
N LEU A 57 -7.92 9.27 8.45
CA LEU A 57 -8.93 9.18 7.41
C LEU A 57 -10.26 9.78 7.92
N GLY A 58 -10.71 10.87 7.31
CA GLY A 58 -12.02 11.45 7.55
C GLY A 58 -13.07 10.89 6.59
N VAL A 59 -14.15 10.30 7.12
CA VAL A 59 -15.27 9.78 6.33
C VAL A 59 -16.52 10.64 6.56
N ALA A 60 -16.84 11.47 5.58
CA ALA A 60 -18.05 12.28 5.53
C ALA A 60 -19.18 11.57 4.78
N ILE A 61 -20.41 11.97 5.04
CA ILE A 61 -21.63 11.42 4.44
C ILE A 61 -22.31 12.50 3.59
N GLN A 62 -23.02 12.11 2.52
CA GLN A 62 -23.66 13.06 1.61
C GLN A 62 -24.74 13.94 2.27
N PHE A 63 -25.38 13.52 3.36
CA PHE A 63 -26.28 14.39 4.13
C PHE A 63 -25.58 15.34 5.12
N ASP A 64 -24.26 15.29 5.21
CA ASP A 64 -23.53 16.19 6.10
C ASP A 64 -23.54 17.63 5.58
N ILE A 65 -23.32 18.53 6.52
CA ILE A 65 -23.06 19.95 6.23
C ILE A 65 -21.82 20.08 5.33
N GLU A 66 -21.85 21.06 4.42
CA GLU A 66 -20.82 21.22 3.37
C GLU A 66 -19.40 21.29 3.93
N VAL A 67 -19.21 21.97 5.06
CA VAL A 67 -17.91 22.07 5.75
C VAL A 67 -17.36 20.70 6.18
N SER A 68 -18.21 19.72 6.49
CA SER A 68 -17.78 18.35 6.82
C SER A 68 -17.31 17.61 5.56
N LYS A 69 -18.00 17.80 4.44
CA LYS A 69 -17.63 17.20 3.15
C LYS A 69 -16.32 17.75 2.61
N GLU A 70 -16.07 19.05 2.80
CA GLU A 70 -14.80 19.68 2.44
C GLU A 70 -13.63 19.22 3.33
N ALA A 71 -13.92 18.78 4.55
CA ALA A 71 -12.91 18.35 5.50
C ALA A 71 -12.65 16.83 5.49
N GLY A 72 -13.55 16.03 4.92
CA GLY A 72 -13.41 14.58 4.81
C GLY A 72 -12.57 14.17 3.59
N ASP A 73 -11.80 13.09 3.73
CA ASP A 73 -11.02 12.49 2.65
C ASP A 73 -11.89 11.59 1.76
N ILE A 74 -12.92 10.97 2.34
CA ILE A 74 -13.87 10.10 1.65
C ILE A 74 -15.29 10.61 1.91
N ILE A 75 -16.10 10.70 0.85
CA ILE A 75 -17.52 11.08 0.94
C ILE A 75 -18.38 9.89 0.53
N LEU A 76 -19.25 9.45 1.43
CA LEU A 76 -20.25 8.41 1.17
C LEU A 76 -21.48 9.02 0.49
N LEU A 77 -21.60 8.80 -0.82
CA LEU A 77 -22.69 9.35 -1.63
C LEU A 77 -24.04 8.65 -1.39
N ASP A 78 -24.00 7.36 -1.07
CA ASP A 78 -25.18 6.52 -0.84
C ASP A 78 -25.78 6.65 0.56
N ASN A 79 -25.13 7.40 1.46
CA ASN A 79 -25.49 7.56 2.86
C ASN A 79 -25.59 6.25 3.64
N ASN A 80 -24.85 5.22 3.21
CA ASN A 80 -24.88 3.91 3.85
C ASN A 80 -23.53 3.58 4.49
N PHE A 81 -23.55 3.28 5.80
CA PHE A 81 -22.37 2.85 6.54
C PHE A 81 -21.81 1.49 6.06
N SER A 82 -22.62 0.66 5.37
CA SER A 82 -22.11 -0.58 4.78
C SER A 82 -20.97 -0.35 3.78
N SER A 83 -20.94 0.83 3.16
CA SER A 83 -19.94 1.20 2.15
C SER A 83 -18.56 1.41 2.78
N ILE A 84 -18.49 1.68 4.09
CA ILE A 84 -17.22 1.67 4.84
C ILE A 84 -16.63 0.26 4.87
N ILE A 85 -17.46 -0.77 5.06
CA ILE A 85 -17.00 -2.17 5.09
C ILE A 85 -16.41 -2.54 3.72
N GLN A 86 -17.10 -2.19 2.64
CA GLN A 86 -16.61 -2.41 1.27
C GLN A 86 -15.34 -1.60 0.97
N ALA A 87 -15.24 -0.37 1.47
CA ALA A 87 -14.04 0.45 1.34
C ALA A 87 -12.84 -0.18 2.06
N ILE A 88 -13.05 -0.73 3.27
CA ILE A 88 -12.01 -1.45 4.02
C ILE A 88 -11.56 -2.70 3.24
N GLU A 89 -12.50 -3.49 2.71
CA GLU A 89 -12.18 -4.67 1.90
C GLU A 89 -11.35 -4.28 0.67
N THR A 90 -11.76 -3.23 -0.04
CA THR A 90 -11.09 -2.75 -1.25
C THR A 90 -9.70 -2.19 -0.93
N GLY A 91 -9.55 -1.43 0.17
CA GLY A 91 -8.25 -0.93 0.61
C GLY A 91 -7.28 -2.05 0.99
N ARG A 92 -7.79 -3.09 1.66
CA ARG A 92 -7.04 -4.31 1.99
C ARG A 92 -6.61 -5.08 0.74
N LEU A 93 -7.49 -5.21 -0.25
CA LEU A 93 -7.19 -5.81 -1.55
C LEU A 93 -6.11 -5.04 -2.30
N LEU A 94 -6.23 -3.71 -2.37
CA LEU A 94 -5.26 -2.85 -3.04
C LEU A 94 -3.86 -2.98 -2.41
N SER A 95 -3.78 -3.02 -1.08
CA SER A 95 -2.51 -3.21 -0.37
C SER A 95 -1.83 -4.53 -0.74
N ASP A 96 -2.58 -5.63 -0.87
CA ASP A 96 -2.02 -6.92 -1.29
C ASP A 96 -1.60 -6.91 -2.76
N ASN A 97 -2.42 -6.34 -3.64
CA ASN A 97 -2.10 -6.26 -5.07
C ASN A 97 -0.86 -5.38 -5.31
N LEU A 98 -0.69 -4.29 -4.56
CA LEU A 98 0.51 -3.46 -4.63
C LEU A 98 1.78 -4.23 -4.23
N LYS A 99 1.70 -5.13 -3.23
CA LYS A 99 2.83 -5.99 -2.88
C LYS A 99 3.22 -6.90 -4.04
N LYS A 100 2.24 -7.49 -4.74
CA LYS A 100 2.48 -8.36 -5.91
C LYS A 100 3.11 -7.58 -7.06
N VAL A 101 2.60 -6.38 -7.36
CA VAL A 101 3.20 -5.50 -8.38
C VAL A 101 4.66 -5.21 -8.03
N ALA A 102 4.96 -4.90 -6.77
CA ALA A 102 6.33 -4.62 -6.35
C ALA A 102 7.25 -5.84 -6.46
N VAL A 103 6.80 -7.04 -6.11
CA VAL A 103 7.57 -8.29 -6.28
C VAL A 103 7.96 -8.51 -7.73
N TYR A 104 7.08 -8.20 -8.67
CA TYR A 104 7.32 -8.39 -10.09
C TYR A 104 8.18 -7.26 -10.69
N ARG A 105 7.87 -6.00 -10.38
CA ARG A 105 8.51 -4.82 -10.99
C ARG A 105 9.95 -4.59 -10.51
N LEU A 106 10.24 -4.82 -9.22
CA LEU A 106 11.54 -4.49 -8.64
C LEU A 106 12.70 -5.32 -9.23
N PRO A 107 12.59 -6.66 -9.39
CA PRO A 107 13.63 -7.46 -10.03
C PRO A 107 13.78 -7.15 -11.51
N GLU A 108 12.67 -7.01 -12.25
CA GLU A 108 12.70 -6.73 -13.69
C GLU A 108 13.47 -5.45 -14.01
N GLY A 109 13.16 -4.35 -13.30
CA GLY A 109 13.74 -3.05 -13.58
C GLY A 109 15.19 -2.88 -13.12
N SER A 110 15.59 -3.55 -12.03
CA SER A 110 16.93 -3.37 -11.44
C SER A 110 17.86 -4.55 -11.69
N TRP A 111 17.40 -5.76 -11.36
CA TRP A 111 18.24 -6.96 -11.39
C TRP A 111 18.55 -7.35 -12.83
N SER A 112 17.53 -7.51 -13.68
CA SER A 112 17.68 -7.95 -15.06
C SER A 112 18.52 -6.99 -15.93
N GLN A 113 18.53 -5.70 -15.62
CA GLN A 113 19.29 -4.69 -16.38
C GLN A 113 20.76 -4.58 -15.97
N ILE A 114 21.08 -4.77 -14.68
CA ILE A 114 22.45 -4.62 -14.17
C ILE A 114 23.34 -5.77 -14.64
N TRP A 115 22.82 -7.00 -14.67
CA TRP A 115 23.63 -8.19 -15.00
C TRP A 115 24.21 -8.16 -16.43
N PRO A 116 23.48 -7.83 -17.51
CA PRO A 116 24.05 -7.71 -18.85
C PRO A 116 25.20 -6.70 -18.93
N VAL A 117 25.09 -5.57 -18.22
CA VAL A 117 26.15 -4.55 -18.15
C VAL A 117 27.35 -5.09 -17.38
N PHE A 118 27.11 -5.78 -16.27
CA PHE A 118 28.14 -6.44 -15.48
C PHE A 118 28.91 -7.49 -16.32
N PHE A 119 28.21 -8.37 -17.04
CA PHE A 119 28.84 -9.40 -17.87
C PHE A 119 29.64 -8.80 -19.04
N ASN A 120 29.14 -7.73 -19.67
CA ASN A 120 29.90 -7.00 -20.67
C ASN A 120 31.22 -6.46 -20.08
N LEU A 121 31.16 -5.76 -18.94
CA LEU A 121 32.35 -5.14 -18.33
C LEU A 121 33.42 -6.17 -17.90
N TRP A 122 33.00 -7.28 -17.30
CA TRP A 122 33.92 -8.26 -16.72
C TRP A 122 34.36 -9.37 -17.70
N PHE A 123 33.49 -9.79 -18.61
CA PHE A 123 33.76 -10.88 -19.55
C PHE A 123 33.95 -10.42 -21.00
N GLY A 124 33.81 -9.12 -21.28
CA GLY A 124 33.97 -8.56 -22.63
C GLY A 124 32.89 -9.01 -23.61
N MET A 125 31.76 -9.51 -23.12
CA MET A 125 30.64 -9.97 -23.95
C MET A 125 29.93 -8.78 -24.61
N PRO A 126 29.36 -8.97 -25.82
CA PRO A 126 28.56 -7.92 -26.43
C PRO A 126 27.38 -7.54 -25.51
N LEU A 127 27.04 -6.25 -25.48
CA LEU A 127 25.95 -5.76 -24.64
C LEU A 127 24.63 -6.40 -25.08
N ALA A 128 24.09 -7.32 -24.26
CA ALA A 128 22.91 -8.09 -24.61
C ALA A 128 21.65 -7.23 -24.86
N LEU A 129 21.55 -6.08 -24.18
CA LEU A 129 20.43 -5.16 -24.34
C LEU A 129 20.92 -3.71 -24.29
N SER A 130 20.60 -2.93 -25.31
CA SER A 130 20.85 -1.49 -25.31
C SER A 130 19.95 -0.78 -24.30
N ALA A 131 20.48 0.27 -23.64
CA ALA A 131 19.73 1.06 -22.67
C ALA A 131 18.42 1.64 -23.23
N LEU A 132 18.40 1.99 -24.52
CA LEU A 132 17.19 2.47 -25.20
C LEU A 132 16.10 1.39 -25.25
N TRP A 133 16.45 0.18 -25.67
CA TRP A 133 15.50 -0.93 -25.76
C TRP A 133 15.04 -1.41 -24.38
N ALA A 134 15.95 -1.44 -23.40
CA ALA A 134 15.61 -1.74 -22.01
C ALA A 134 14.56 -0.76 -21.46
N THR A 135 14.74 0.54 -21.71
CA THR A 135 13.81 1.58 -21.24
C THR A 135 12.45 1.47 -21.91
N VAL A 136 12.43 1.28 -23.24
CA VAL A 136 11.17 1.10 -24.00
C VAL A 136 10.42 -0.13 -23.51
N PHE A 137 11.12 -1.27 -23.34
CA PHE A 137 10.51 -2.48 -22.82
C PHE A 137 9.94 -2.27 -21.42
N CYS A 138 10.68 -1.64 -20.51
CA CYS A 138 10.20 -1.34 -19.17
C CYS A 138 8.95 -0.48 -19.19
N MET A 139 8.91 0.60 -19.96
CA MET A 139 7.72 1.47 -20.01
C MET A 139 6.49 0.73 -20.55
N LEU A 140 6.66 -0.11 -21.57
CA LEU A 140 5.55 -0.86 -22.17
C LEU A 140 5.04 -1.97 -21.25
N ASN A 141 5.94 -2.81 -20.75
CA ASN A 141 5.57 -3.94 -19.90
C ASN A 141 4.99 -3.46 -18.57
N ASP A 142 5.53 -2.37 -18.03
CA ASP A 142 5.15 -1.89 -16.71
C ASP A 142 3.67 -1.48 -16.64
N VAL A 143 3.19 -0.75 -17.64
CA VAL A 143 1.78 -0.32 -17.68
C VAL A 143 0.85 -1.54 -17.79
N VAL A 144 1.17 -2.47 -18.69
CA VAL A 144 0.32 -3.63 -18.96
C VAL A 144 0.24 -4.56 -17.74
N MET A 145 1.39 -4.91 -17.18
CA MET A 145 1.44 -5.86 -16.07
C MET A 145 0.90 -5.24 -14.78
N SER A 146 1.20 -3.96 -14.50
CA SER A 146 0.68 -3.29 -13.31
C SER A 146 -0.85 -3.23 -13.32
N LEU A 147 -1.46 -2.95 -14.48
CA LEU A 147 -2.92 -2.96 -14.61
C LEU A 147 -3.49 -4.37 -14.41
N ALA A 148 -2.87 -5.39 -15.00
CA ALA A 148 -3.32 -6.77 -14.85
C ALA A 148 -3.33 -7.23 -13.38
N VAL A 149 -2.24 -6.97 -12.65
CA VAL A 149 -2.11 -7.38 -11.24
C VAL A 149 -3.01 -6.56 -10.31
N VAL A 150 -3.25 -5.27 -10.59
CA VAL A 150 -4.16 -4.45 -9.77
C VAL A 150 -5.60 -4.98 -9.84
N THR A 151 -6.01 -5.56 -10.96
CA THR A 151 -7.36 -6.13 -11.14
C THR A 151 -7.57 -7.52 -10.52
N GLU A 152 -6.58 -8.05 -9.81
CA GLU A 152 -6.67 -9.37 -9.21
C GLU A 152 -7.74 -9.42 -8.11
N LYS A 153 -8.45 -10.55 -8.04
CA LYS A 153 -9.57 -10.75 -7.13
C LYS A 153 -9.12 -10.90 -5.67
N PRO A 154 -10.00 -10.55 -4.70
CA PRO A 154 -9.72 -10.74 -3.29
C PRO A 154 -9.56 -12.22 -2.92
N ASN A 155 -8.54 -12.49 -2.10
CA ASN A 155 -8.41 -13.76 -1.40
C ASN A 155 -9.57 -13.94 -0.41
N ARG A 156 -10.02 -15.18 -0.22
CA ARG A 156 -11.20 -15.51 0.61
C ARG A 156 -11.12 -15.05 2.08
N ASP A 157 -9.93 -14.75 2.58
CA ASP A 157 -9.65 -14.47 4.01
C ASP A 157 -9.33 -13.00 4.31
N ILE A 158 -9.58 -12.08 3.36
CA ILE A 158 -9.13 -10.67 3.47
C ILE A 158 -9.81 -9.91 4.62
N MET A 159 -11.05 -10.26 4.98
CA MET A 159 -11.81 -9.56 6.03
C MET A 159 -11.62 -10.19 7.42
N SER A 160 -11.27 -11.47 7.49
CA SER A 160 -11.04 -12.22 8.73
C SER A 160 -9.66 -11.99 9.33
N ARG A 161 -8.67 -11.55 8.53
CA ARG A 161 -7.35 -11.17 9.06
C ARG A 161 -7.41 -9.91 9.92
N PRO A 162 -6.59 -9.83 10.98
CA PRO A 162 -6.45 -8.60 11.76
C PRO A 162 -5.86 -7.46 10.92
N PRO A 163 -6.11 -6.19 11.30
CA PRO A 163 -5.50 -5.05 10.65
C PRO A 163 -3.97 -5.10 10.74
N SER A 164 -3.32 -4.57 9.69
CA SER A 164 -1.87 -4.47 9.60
C SER A 164 -1.32 -3.56 10.70
N ILE A 165 -0.29 -4.00 11.42
CA ILE A 165 0.28 -3.20 12.52
C ILE A 165 1.25 -2.17 11.94
N HIS A 166 0.99 -0.89 12.21
CA HIS A 166 1.85 0.20 11.76
C HIS A 166 3.27 0.02 12.32
N GLY A 167 4.29 0.10 11.45
CA GLY A 167 5.71 -0.05 11.79
C GLY A 167 6.26 -1.49 11.79
N LYS A 168 5.42 -2.53 11.85
CA LYS A 168 5.86 -3.93 11.68
C LYS A 168 5.62 -4.42 10.26
N ASP A 169 4.43 -4.16 9.74
CA ASP A 169 3.97 -4.70 8.47
C ASP A 169 4.17 -3.67 7.35
N HIS A 170 5.43 -3.49 6.95
CA HIS A 170 5.75 -2.68 5.78
C HIS A 170 5.25 -3.34 4.49
N LEU A 171 4.84 -2.51 3.53
CA LEU A 171 4.47 -2.96 2.19
C LEU A 171 5.58 -3.82 1.57
N LEU A 172 6.84 -3.37 1.66
CA LEU A 172 8.01 -4.11 1.21
C LEU A 172 8.74 -4.70 2.41
N ASN A 173 8.48 -5.98 2.68
CA ASN A 173 9.23 -6.73 3.68
C ASN A 173 10.54 -7.25 3.08
N ILE A 174 11.63 -7.25 3.85
CA ILE A 174 12.92 -7.83 3.45
C ILE A 174 12.75 -9.29 2.98
N LYS A 175 11.89 -10.09 3.63
CA LYS A 175 11.61 -11.46 3.20
C LYS A 175 11.04 -11.51 1.78
N LEU A 176 10.12 -10.60 1.48
CA LEU A 176 9.48 -10.48 0.17
C LEU A 176 10.48 -9.94 -0.87
N LEU A 177 11.35 -9.01 -0.49
CA LEU A 177 12.41 -8.49 -1.34
C LEU A 177 13.45 -9.55 -1.68
N ILE A 178 13.90 -10.34 -0.69
CA ILE A 178 14.80 -11.48 -0.92
C ILE A 178 14.16 -12.49 -1.87
N HIS A 179 12.88 -12.82 -1.67
CA HIS A 179 12.16 -13.71 -2.58
C HIS A 179 12.08 -13.13 -4.00
N ALA A 180 11.73 -11.84 -4.14
CA ALA A 180 11.65 -11.17 -5.43
C ALA A 180 13.00 -11.18 -6.16
N TYR A 181 14.08 -10.73 -5.53
CA TYR A 181 15.38 -10.60 -6.21
C TYR A 181 16.09 -11.94 -6.42
N LEU A 182 16.12 -12.82 -5.40
CA LEU A 182 16.86 -14.08 -5.50
C LEU A 182 16.09 -15.18 -6.23
N PHE A 183 14.76 -15.19 -6.20
CA PHE A 183 14.01 -16.22 -6.91
C PHE A 183 13.57 -15.73 -8.28
N VAL A 184 12.76 -14.67 -8.33
CA VAL A 184 12.19 -14.16 -9.59
C VAL A 184 13.29 -13.51 -10.45
N GLY A 185 14.07 -12.60 -9.87
CA GLY A 185 15.12 -11.89 -10.62
C GLY A 185 16.21 -12.81 -11.18
N ILE A 186 16.61 -13.85 -10.43
CA ILE A 186 17.60 -14.83 -10.91
C ILE A 186 17.02 -15.63 -12.08
N LEU A 187 15.77 -16.10 -11.99
CA LEU A 187 15.11 -16.83 -13.09
C LEU A 187 14.98 -15.98 -14.36
N GLU A 188 14.61 -14.71 -14.23
CA GLU A 188 14.55 -13.76 -15.34
C GLU A 188 15.93 -13.54 -15.97
N CYS A 189 16.96 -13.32 -15.16
CA CYS A 189 18.31 -13.13 -15.65
C CYS A 189 18.84 -14.38 -16.37
N PHE A 190 18.60 -15.58 -15.82
CA PHE A 190 19.03 -16.83 -16.45
C PHE A 190 18.33 -17.06 -17.78
N THR A 191 17.02 -16.82 -17.86
CA THR A 191 16.28 -16.98 -19.12
C THR A 191 16.69 -15.95 -20.17
N ALA A 192 16.86 -14.69 -19.80
CA ALA A 192 17.35 -13.64 -20.69
C ALA A 192 18.76 -13.93 -21.21
N PHE A 193 19.67 -14.34 -20.32
CA PHE A 193 21.05 -14.65 -20.70
C PHE A 193 21.14 -15.92 -21.57
N PHE A 194 20.33 -16.94 -21.27
CA PHE A 194 20.23 -18.14 -22.09
C PHE A 194 19.77 -17.82 -23.52
N CYS A 195 18.72 -17.00 -23.67
CA CYS A 195 18.25 -16.54 -24.98
C CYS A 195 19.32 -15.74 -25.74
N PHE A 196 20.07 -14.89 -25.04
CA PHE A 196 21.17 -14.12 -25.64
C PHE A 196 22.30 -15.04 -26.13
N CYS A 197 22.76 -15.99 -25.30
CA CYS A 197 23.80 -16.94 -25.69
C CYS A 197 23.37 -17.81 -26.87
N TYR A 198 22.10 -18.24 -26.91
CA TYR A 198 21.55 -19.00 -28.02
C TYR A 198 21.60 -18.20 -29.33
N TYR A 199 21.12 -16.95 -29.31
CA TYR A 199 21.17 -16.05 -30.49
C TYR A 199 22.61 -15.71 -30.92
N TRP A 200 23.53 -15.61 -29.97
CA TRP A 200 24.93 -15.30 -30.25
C TRP A 200 25.72 -16.49 -30.79
N ILE A 201 25.34 -17.73 -30.45
CA ILE A 201 25.94 -18.96 -31.01
C ILE A 201 25.46 -19.22 -32.44
N ASP A 202 24.21 -18.88 -32.76
CA ASP A 202 23.62 -19.07 -34.08
C ASP A 202 24.07 -18.00 -35.13
N ASN A 203 24.77 -16.94 -34.70
CA ASN A 203 25.33 -15.88 -35.56
C ASN A 203 26.86 -15.91 -35.60
#